data_AF-A0A7S3REL8-F1
#
_entry.id   AF-A0A7S3REL8-F1
#
_cell.length_a   1.000
_cell.length_b   1.000
_cell.length_c   1.000
_cell.angle_alpha   90.00
_cell.angle_beta   90.00
_cell.angle_gamma   90.00
#
_symmetry.space_group_name_H-M   'P 1'
#
loop_
_entity.id
_entity.type
_entity.pdbx_description
1 polymer ?
#
loop_
_entity_poly.entity_id
_entity_poly.type
_entity_poly.pdbx_seq_one_letter_code
_entity_poly.pdbx_strand_id
1 'polypeptide(L)'
;KDTGYVQLDSLQAELVAKKCTQDFRKRLTDRAEIIQRRLEEEQDQLRKRRAQMQRRGDNVEKDEREFERYQSQAMFRTQILEQRLARHEMQAIEKFQELEKMLQEDPRLAAMWQKEPIPVPQQMAKQ
;
A
#
# COMPACT_ATOMS: atom_id res chain seq x y z
N LYS A 1 7.91 -28.95 25.23
CA LYS A 1 7.61 -27.52 25.51
C LYS A 1 6.33 -27.22 24.78
N ASP A 2 5.19 -27.23 25.48
CA ASP A 2 3.91 -26.82 24.91
C ASP A 2 3.99 -25.33 24.62
N THR A 3 4.28 -25.00 23.36
CA THR A 3 3.99 -23.68 22.83
C THR A 3 2.47 -23.54 22.87
N GLY A 4 1.95 -22.82 23.87
CA GLY A 4 0.52 -22.60 24.13
C GLY A 4 -0.22 -21.81 23.05
N TYR A 5 -0.11 -22.25 21.79
CA TYR A 5 -0.87 -21.74 20.68
C TYR A 5 -2.30 -22.27 20.78
N VAL A 6 -3.25 -21.35 20.79
CA VAL A 6 -4.67 -21.67 20.60
C VAL A 6 -4.81 -22.24 19.20
N GLN A 7 -5.30 -23.47 19.09
CA GLN A 7 -5.67 -24.07 17.81
C GLN A 7 -6.84 -23.29 17.24
N LEU A 8 -6.68 -22.76 16.03
CA LEU A 8 -7.74 -22.04 15.33
C LEU A 8 -8.66 -23.05 14.64
N ASP A 9 -9.97 -22.83 14.75
CA ASP A 9 -10.91 -23.48 13.84
C ASP A 9 -10.79 -22.89 12.42
N SER A 10 -11.44 -23.53 11.44
CA SER A 10 -11.38 -23.12 10.03
C SER A 10 -11.82 -21.67 9.82
N LEU A 11 -12.92 -21.25 10.46
CA LEU A 11 -13.46 -19.90 10.33
C LEU A 11 -12.52 -18.85 10.96
N GLN A 12 -11.96 -19.15 12.13
CA GLN A 12 -11.00 -18.28 12.80
C GLN A 12 -9.73 -18.12 11.97
N ALA A 13 -9.21 -19.19 11.39
CA ALA A 13 -8.03 -19.15 10.54
C ALA A 13 -8.28 -18.31 9.28
N GLU A 14 -9.43 -18.49 8.62
CA GLU A 14 -9.83 -17.67 7.46
C GLU A 14 -9.96 -16.18 7.82
N LEU A 15 -10.59 -15.87 8.96
CA LEU A 15 -10.74 -14.49 9.43
C LEU A 15 -9.38 -13.83 9.72
N VAL A 16 -8.44 -14.57 10.33
CA VAL A 16 -7.08 -14.08 10.59
C VAL A 16 -6.34 -13.81 9.29
N ALA A 17 -6.36 -14.75 8.34
CA ALA A 17 -5.71 -14.57 7.05
C ALA A 17 -6.30 -13.36 6.29
N LYS A 18 -7.63 -13.28 6.22
CA LYS A 18 -8.34 -12.16 5.57
C LYS A 18 -7.98 -10.81 6.20
N LYS A 19 -7.99 -10.72 7.53
CA LYS A 19 -7.64 -9.49 8.25
C LYS A 19 -6.18 -9.11 8.00
N CYS A 20 -5.26 -10.06 8.05
CA CYS A 20 -3.85 -9.84 7.77
C CYS A 20 -3.64 -9.26 6.37
N THR A 21 -4.25 -9.86 5.36
CA THR A 21 -4.19 -9.41 3.96
C THR A 21 -4.79 -8.01 3.79
N GLN A 22 -5.93 -7.73 4.41
CA GLN A 22 -6.57 -6.40 4.35
C GLN A 22 -5.72 -5.32 5.02
N ASP A 23 -5.22 -5.59 6.23
CA ASP A 23 -4.37 -4.65 6.97
C ASP A 23 -3.05 -4.39 6.24
N PHE A 24 -2.50 -5.40 5.58
CA PHE A 24 -1.29 -5.24 4.77
C PHE A 24 -1.54 -4.43 3.50
N ARG A 25 -2.61 -4.75 2.76
CA ARG A 25 -3.04 -3.97 1.58
C ARG A 25 -3.25 -2.52 1.94
N LYS A 26 -3.97 -2.24 3.03
CA LYS A 26 -4.21 -0.87 3.51
C LYS A 26 -2.90 -0.14 3.78
N ARG A 27 -1.95 -0.77 4.47
CA ARG A 27 -0.63 -0.15 4.74
C ARG A 27 0.14 0.20 3.46
N LEU A 28 0.10 -0.66 2.45
CA LEU A 28 0.72 -0.38 1.15
C LEU A 28 0.01 0.76 0.43
N THR A 29 -1.33 0.77 0.42
CA THR A 29 -2.13 1.85 -0.19
C THR A 29 -1.89 3.19 0.49
N ASP A 30 -2.01 3.26 1.82
CA ASP A 30 -1.78 4.48 2.61
C ASP A 30 -0.36 5.04 2.35
N ARG A 31 0.63 4.15 2.18
CA ARG A 31 2.01 4.55 1.87
C ARG A 31 2.14 5.17 0.48
N ALA A 32 1.47 4.61 -0.53
CA ALA A 32 1.43 5.17 -1.88
C ALA A 32 0.72 6.53 -1.90
N GLU A 33 -0.41 6.65 -1.22
CA GLU A 33 -1.19 7.89 -1.09
C GLU A 33 -0.36 9.02 -0.47
N ILE A 34 0.47 8.74 0.54
CA ILE A 34 1.38 9.75 1.12
C ILE A 34 2.39 10.26 0.09
N ILE A 35 2.90 9.39 -0.79
CA ILE A 35 3.86 9.79 -1.84
C ILE A 35 3.14 10.59 -2.92
N GLN A 36 1.98 10.13 -3.37
CA GLN A 36 1.15 10.80 -4.36
C GLN A 36 0.73 12.20 -3.89
N ARG A 37 0.25 12.33 -2.65
CA ARG A 37 -0.13 13.63 -2.09
C ARG A 37 1.05 14.61 -2.08
N ARG A 38 2.25 14.15 -1.72
CA ARG A 38 3.46 14.99 -1.77
C ARG A 38 3.83 15.38 -3.20
N LEU A 39 3.66 14.47 -4.16
CA LEU A 39 3.90 14.76 -5.58
C LEU A 39 2.93 15.82 -6.09
N GLU A 40 1.64 15.69 -5.77
CA GLU A 40 0.61 16.67 -6.11
C GLU A 40 0.88 18.03 -5.47
N GLU A 41 1.26 18.06 -4.19
CA GLU A 41 1.63 19.28 -3.47
C GLU A 41 2.81 20.01 -4.15
N GLU A 42 3.88 19.29 -4.51
CA GLU A 42 5.04 19.86 -5.21
C GLU A 42 4.66 20.41 -6.60
N GLN A 43 3.89 19.65 -7.38
CA GLN A 43 3.41 20.10 -8.69
C GLN A 43 2.48 21.30 -8.57
N ASP A 44 1.61 21.34 -7.57
CA ASP A 44 0.69 22.45 -7.33
C ASP A 44 1.42 23.74 -6.92
N GLN A 45 2.43 23.63 -6.04
CA GLN A 45 3.28 24.75 -5.68
C GLN A 45 4.01 25.31 -6.90
N LEU A 46 4.57 24.44 -7.76
CA LEU A 46 5.22 24.88 -8.99
C LEU A 46 4.24 25.58 -9.95
N ARG A 47 3.03 25.03 -10.15
CA ARG A 47 1.98 25.67 -10.96
C ARG A 47 1.58 27.03 -10.42
N LYS A 48 1.34 27.14 -9.10
CA LYS A 48 0.99 28.42 -8.44
C LYS A 48 2.10 29.45 -8.61
N ARG A 49 3.37 29.06 -8.43
CA ARG A 49 4.51 29.97 -8.58
C ARG A 49 4.67 30.43 -10.03
N ARG A 50 4.51 29.54 -11.02
CA ARG A 50 4.47 29.88 -12.46
C ARG A 50 3.37 30.90 -12.78
N ALA A 51 2.15 30.66 -12.29
CA ALA A 51 1.03 31.58 -12.48
C ALA A 51 1.27 32.95 -11.84
N GLN A 52 1.93 33.00 -10.67
CA GLN A 52 2.31 34.26 -10.02
C GLN A 52 3.35 35.03 -10.84
N MET A 53 4.37 34.36 -11.38
CA MET A 53 5.36 34.99 -12.25
C MET A 53 4.72 35.56 -13.52
N GLN A 54 3.88 34.77 -14.19
CA GLN A 54 3.20 35.20 -15.42
C GLN A 54 2.32 36.45 -15.21
N ARG A 55 1.75 36.63 -14.02
CA ARG A 55 0.95 37.83 -13.67
C ARG A 55 1.78 39.07 -13.36
N ARG A 56 3.06 38.94 -12.98
CA ARG A 56 3.92 40.05 -12.56
C ARG A 56 4.55 40.83 -13.73
N GLY A 57 4.52 40.30 -14.97
CA GLY A 57 5.11 40.92 -16.16
C GLY A 57 6.65 40.94 -16.13
N ASP A 58 7.28 41.68 -17.08
CA ASP A 58 8.74 41.75 -17.33
C ASP A 58 9.57 42.50 -16.25
N ASN A 59 9.15 42.49 -14.99
CA ASN A 59 9.90 43.16 -13.93
C ASN A 59 10.94 42.22 -13.27
N VAL A 60 12.21 42.55 -13.56
CA VAL A 60 13.48 42.22 -12.87
C VAL A 60 14.05 40.82 -13.12
N GLU A 61 15.09 40.76 -13.96
CA GLU A 61 16.00 39.63 -14.26
C GLU A 61 16.52 38.83 -13.03
N LYS A 62 16.44 39.42 -11.83
CA LYS A 62 16.74 38.77 -10.55
C LYS A 62 15.62 37.81 -10.11
N ASP A 63 14.36 38.19 -10.26
CA ASP A 63 13.19 37.34 -9.96
C ASP A 63 13.14 36.14 -10.92
N GLU A 64 13.60 36.32 -12.16
CA GLU A 64 13.69 35.24 -13.16
C GLU A 64 14.73 34.19 -12.79
N ARG A 65 15.96 34.60 -12.43
CA ARG A 65 17.01 33.67 -11.96
C ARG A 65 16.63 32.94 -10.68
N GLU A 66 15.95 33.60 -9.74
CA GLU A 66 15.43 32.95 -8.53
C GLU A 66 14.33 31.94 -8.87
N PHE A 67 13.46 32.27 -9.83
CA PHE A 67 12.41 31.38 -10.30
C PHE A 67 12.98 30.14 -11.03
N GLU A 68 14.00 30.29 -11.88
CA GLU A 68 14.69 29.18 -12.55
C GLU A 68 15.32 28.20 -11.55
N ARG A 69 15.97 28.73 -10.50
CA ARG A 69 16.53 27.93 -9.40
C ARG A 69 15.43 27.16 -8.68
N TYR A 70 14.32 27.83 -8.33
CA TYR A 70 13.17 27.19 -7.70
C TYR A 70 12.58 26.10 -8.59
N GLN A 71 12.40 26.37 -9.89
CA GLN A 71 11.87 25.41 -10.86
C GLN A 71 12.78 24.18 -10.95
N SER A 72 14.09 24.37 -11.06
CA SER A 72 15.05 23.25 -11.09
C SER A 72 14.94 22.38 -9.84
N GLN A 73 14.85 23.00 -8.66
CA GLN A 73 14.68 22.27 -7.39
C GLN A 73 13.34 21.56 -7.28
N ALA A 74 12.23 22.18 -7.73
CA ALA A 74 10.92 21.57 -7.75
C ALA A 74 10.89 20.36 -8.70
N MET A 75 11.45 20.49 -9.91
CA MET A 75 11.56 19.37 -10.86
C MET A 75 12.36 18.21 -10.30
N PHE A 76 13.48 18.49 -9.62
CA PHE A 76 14.26 17.45 -8.96
C PHE A 76 13.46 16.73 -7.87
N ARG A 77 12.71 17.47 -7.03
CA ARG A 77 11.82 16.89 -6.01
C ARG A 77 10.67 16.07 -6.62
N THR A 78 10.13 16.49 -7.76
CA THR A 78 9.12 15.74 -8.53
C THR A 78 9.70 14.39 -8.99
N GLN A 79 10.87 14.39 -9.64
CA GLN A 79 11.54 13.16 -10.12
C GLN A 79 11.88 12.18 -8.98
N ILE A 80 12.52 12.72 -7.93
CA ILE A 80 12.27 12.39 -6.52
C ILE A 80 11.14 11.39 -6.21
N LEU A 81 9.95 11.99 -6.15
CA LEU A 81 8.71 11.39 -5.71
C LEU A 81 8.16 10.38 -6.72
N GLU A 82 8.30 10.65 -8.02
CA GLU A 82 7.94 9.73 -9.10
C GLU A 82 8.72 8.41 -8.99
N GLN A 83 10.05 8.50 -8.84
CA GLN A 83 10.89 7.33 -8.68
C GLN A 83 10.55 6.56 -7.40
N ARG A 84 10.25 7.26 -6.30
CA ARG A 84 9.82 6.64 -5.05
C ARG A 84 8.47 5.94 -5.19
N LEU A 85 7.53 6.52 -5.92
CA LEU A 85 6.22 5.93 -6.17
C LEU A 85 6.37 4.66 -7.02
N ALA A 86 7.07 4.74 -8.15
CA ALA A 86 7.31 3.59 -9.02
C ALA A 86 8.02 2.45 -8.30
N ARG A 87 9.05 2.77 -7.50
CA ARG A 87 9.73 1.76 -6.67
C ARG A 87 8.78 1.16 -5.63
N HIS A 88 7.94 1.97 -5.00
CA HIS A 88 6.97 1.49 -4.03
C HIS A 88 5.95 0.54 -4.66
N GLU A 89 5.44 0.85 -5.86
CA GLU A 89 4.50 0.00 -6.59
C GLU A 89 5.10 -1.36 -6.92
N MET A 90 6.33 -1.39 -7.44
CA MET A 90 7.04 -2.63 -7.73
C MET A 90 7.25 -3.48 -6.46
N GLN A 91 7.76 -2.86 -5.39
CA GLN A 91 8.00 -3.55 -4.12
C GLN A 91 6.71 -3.96 -3.41
N ALA A 92 5.61 -3.24 -3.60
CA ALA A 92 4.32 -3.58 -3.01
C ALA A 92 3.78 -4.89 -3.60
N ILE A 93 3.97 -5.12 -4.90
CA ILE A 93 3.60 -6.38 -5.57
C ILE A 93 4.38 -7.54 -4.98
N GLU A 94 5.72 -7.44 -4.94
CA GLU A 94 6.61 -8.48 -4.38
C GLU A 94 6.23 -8.81 -2.94
N LYS A 95 6.08 -7.80 -2.09
CA LYS A 95 5.70 -7.95 -0.69
C LYS A 95 4.33 -8.58 -0.50
N PHE A 96 3.37 -8.29 -1.37
CA PHE A 96 2.04 -8.86 -1.30
C PHE A 96 2.07 -10.35 -1.64
N GLN A 97 2.83 -10.73 -2.67
CA GLN A 97 3.06 -12.13 -3.03
C GLN A 97 3.78 -12.90 -1.91
N GLU A 98 4.79 -12.29 -1.29
CA GLU A 98 5.47 -12.86 -0.12
C GLU A 98 4.50 -13.10 1.04
N LEU A 99 3.60 -12.15 1.32
CA LEU A 99 2.58 -12.33 2.36
C LEU A 99 1.62 -13.47 2.02
N GLU A 100 1.13 -13.55 0.78
CA GLU A 100 0.22 -14.63 0.36
C GLU A 100 0.89 -16.00 0.54
N LYS A 101 2.14 -16.13 0.11
CA LYS A 101 2.94 -17.34 0.32
C LYS A 101 3.11 -17.66 1.80
N MET A 102 3.47 -16.67 2.62
CA MET A 102 3.61 -16.85 4.06
C MET A 102 2.31 -17.32 4.72
N LEU A 103 1.16 -16.77 4.34
CA LEU A 103 -0.14 -17.17 4.87
C LEU A 103 -0.52 -18.59 4.43
N GLN A 104 -0.20 -18.97 3.19
CA GLN A 104 -0.46 -20.31 2.66
C GLN A 104 0.40 -21.39 3.34
N GLU A 105 1.65 -21.05 3.66
CA GLU A 105 2.62 -21.98 4.26
C GLU A 105 2.59 -21.98 5.81
N ASP A 106 1.85 -21.07 6.46
CA ASP A 106 1.81 -20.98 7.93
C ASP A 106 1.03 -22.16 8.54
N PRO A 107 1.69 -23.06 9.31
CA PRO A 107 1.03 -24.22 9.89
C PRO A 107 -0.07 -23.85 10.89
N ARG A 108 -0.03 -22.64 11.48
CA ARG A 108 -1.08 -22.16 12.40
C ARG A 108 -2.38 -21.84 11.68
N LEU A 109 -2.34 -21.67 10.36
CA LEU A 109 -3.50 -21.41 9.50
C LEU A 109 -3.97 -22.64 8.74
N ALA A 110 -3.36 -23.81 8.97
CA ALA A 110 -3.67 -25.04 8.22
C ALA A 110 -5.15 -25.45 8.27
N ALA A 111 -5.90 -25.05 9.31
CA ALA A 111 -7.35 -25.27 9.43
C ALA A 111 -8.17 -24.64 8.29
N MET A 112 -7.64 -23.65 7.56
CA MET A 112 -8.26 -23.10 6.35
C MET A 112 -8.37 -24.14 5.21
N TRP A 113 -7.43 -25.09 5.17
CA TRP A 113 -7.31 -26.06 4.07
C TRP A 113 -7.90 -27.42 4.42
N GLN A 114 -8.30 -27.61 5.68
CA GLN A 114 -8.97 -28.81 6.14
C GLN A 114 -10.47 -28.65 5.87
N LYS A 115 -10.98 -29.32 4.83
CA LYS A 115 -12.42 -29.53 4.69
C LYS A 115 -12.86 -30.42 5.85
N GLU A 116 -13.45 -29.85 6.89
CA GLU A 116 -14.25 -30.67 7.80
C GLU A 116 -15.39 -31.31 6.98
N PRO A 117 -15.59 -32.64 7.06
CA PRO A 117 -16.75 -33.26 6.45
C PRO A 117 -17.99 -32.67 7.11
N ILE A 118 -18.94 -32.20 6.29
CA ILE A 118 -20.25 -31.75 6.74
C ILE A 118 -20.82 -32.88 7.62
N PRO A 119 -21.14 -32.63 8.91
CA PRO A 119 -21.72 -33.64 9.77
C PRO A 119 -23.06 -34.06 9.16
N VAL A 120 -23.12 -35.27 8.60
CA VAL A 120 -24.37 -35.84 8.10
C VAL A 120 -25.23 -36.17 9.32
N PRO A 121 -26.42 -35.57 9.49
CA PRO A 121 -27.27 -35.86 10.64
C PRO A 121 -27.62 -37.35 10.67
N GLN A 122 -27.34 -38.02 11.80
CA GLN A 122 -27.55 -39.48 12.00
C GLN A 122 -29.03 -39.94 11.96
N GLN A 123 -29.97 -39.11 11.49
CA GLN A 123 -31.40 -39.42 11.56
C GLN A 123 -32.00 -40.06 10.29
N MET A 124 -31.20 -40.45 9.29
CA MET A 124 -31.70 -41.16 8.09
C MET A 124 -31.13 -42.57 7.91
N ALA A 125 -30.62 -43.19 8.98
CA ALA A 125 -30.17 -44.59 8.98
C ALA A 125 -31.04 -45.49 9.87
N LYS A 126 -32.33 -45.18 10.01
CA LYS A 126 -33.33 -46.10 10.57
C LYS A 126 -34.71 -45.83 9.95
N GLN A 127 -34.97 -46.46 8.80
CA GLN A 127 -36.10 -47.36 8.51
C GLN A 127 -36.09 -47.74 7.04
#